data_AF-A0A098BMX2-F1
#
_entry.id   AF-A0A098BMX2-F1
#
_cell.length_a   1.000
_cell.length_b   1.000
_cell.length_c   1.000
_cell.angle_alpha   90.00
_cell.angle_beta   90.00
_cell.angle_gamma   90.00
#
_symmetry.space_group_name_H-M   'P 1'
#
loop_
_entity.id
_entity.type
_entity.pdbx_description
1 polymer ?
#
loop_
_entity_poly.entity_id
_entity_poly.type
_entity_poly.pdbx_seq_one_letter_code
_entity_poly.pdbx_strand_id
1 'polypeptide(L)'
;MSIETYEKCNMEDPQEHFLWALGLIPGIGASPLMFPKNYASAISKHLYELGFRHHPELQEKKFRKPYRGVQSRFNPAGNWVPVDDPDPEPVVLPNVGAYTTQENEAILAQYAASGALDAKVQELAQAEIDRFKAYVVGENDS
;
A
#
# COMPACT_ATOMS: atom_id res chain seq x y z
N MET A 1 -0.17 6.92 -0.62
CA MET A 1 1.30 6.93 -0.41
C MET A 1 1.76 5.49 -0.34
N SER A 2 2.60 5.06 -1.28
CA SER A 2 3.18 3.71 -1.30
C SER A 2 4.21 3.55 -0.18
N ILE A 3 4.34 2.35 0.35
CA ILE A 3 5.37 2.03 1.33
C ILE A 3 6.77 2.06 0.71
N GLU A 4 7.69 2.81 1.33
CA GLU A 4 9.11 2.80 1.02
C GLU A 4 9.73 1.52 1.59
N THR A 5 10.31 0.69 0.72
CA THR A 5 11.04 -0.52 1.13
C THR A 5 12.51 -0.36 0.80
N TYR A 6 13.35 -1.20 1.41
CA TYR A 6 14.79 -1.19 1.20
C TYR A 6 15.15 -1.21 -0.30
N GLU A 7 14.49 -2.06 -1.09
CA GLU A 7 14.75 -2.25 -2.52
C GLU A 7 14.29 -1.06 -3.39
N LYS A 8 13.49 -0.15 -2.83
CA LYS A 8 12.95 1.02 -3.54
C LYS A 8 13.66 2.32 -3.19
N CYS A 9 14.48 2.32 -2.16
CA CYS A 9 15.21 3.51 -1.71
C CYS A 9 16.57 3.59 -2.40
N ASN A 10 16.99 4.79 -2.80
CA ASN A 10 18.33 5.03 -3.30
C ASN A 10 19.35 5.08 -2.14
N MET A 11 20.23 4.08 -2.05
CA MET A 11 21.26 4.03 -1.01
C MET A 11 22.37 5.07 -1.20
N GLU A 12 22.49 5.71 -2.36
CA GLU A 12 23.46 6.80 -2.56
C GLU A 12 22.89 8.18 -2.24
N ASP A 13 21.57 8.29 -2.04
CA ASP A 13 20.93 9.54 -1.61
C ASP A 13 20.85 9.60 -0.08
N PRO A 14 21.51 10.56 0.59
CA PRO A 14 21.41 10.75 2.04
C PRO A 14 19.97 10.81 2.56
N GLN A 15 19.04 11.38 1.80
CA GLN A 15 17.63 11.50 2.20
C GLN A 15 16.85 10.19 2.13
N GLU A 16 17.31 9.23 1.31
CA GLU A 16 16.64 7.95 1.11
C GLU A 16 17.35 6.77 1.79
N HIS A 17 18.65 6.90 2.09
CA HIS A 17 19.50 5.83 2.62
C HIS A 17 18.88 5.06 3.79
N PHE A 18 18.24 5.75 4.73
CA PHE A 18 17.58 5.17 5.90
C PHE A 18 16.06 5.31 5.88
N LEU A 19 15.46 5.87 4.82
CA LEU A 19 14.03 6.18 4.77
C LEU A 19 13.15 4.94 4.98
N TRP A 20 13.56 3.80 4.42
CA TRP A 20 12.90 2.50 4.57
C TRP A 20 12.88 1.99 6.02
N ALA A 21 13.87 2.36 6.84
CA ALA A 21 14.03 1.90 8.22
C ALA A 21 13.24 2.74 9.25
N LEU A 22 12.69 3.89 8.82
CA LEU A 22 12.00 4.84 9.70
C LEU A 22 10.46 4.72 9.66
N GLY A 23 9.96 3.59 9.15
CA GLY A 23 8.54 3.23 9.16
C GLY A 23 8.24 2.16 10.20
N LEU A 24 7.13 2.34 10.93
CA LEU A 24 6.64 1.38 11.94
C LEU A 24 7.72 0.88 12.90
N ILE A 25 8.60 1.77 13.36
CA ILE A 25 9.69 1.42 14.29
C ILE A 25 9.04 0.84 15.56
N PRO A 26 9.47 -0.34 16.04
CA PRO A 26 8.93 -0.90 17.28
C PRO A 26 9.12 0.10 18.43
N GLY A 27 8.01 0.65 18.93
CA GLY A 27 8.02 1.70 19.94
C GLY A 27 8.05 1.17 21.37
N ILE A 28 7.92 2.08 22.34
CA ILE A 28 7.65 1.75 23.75
C ILE A 28 6.15 1.43 23.88
N GLY A 29 5.82 0.18 24.16
CA GLY A 29 4.42 -0.29 24.27
C GLY A 29 3.88 -0.92 22.98
N ALA A 30 2.57 -0.82 22.75
CA ALA A 30 1.88 -1.48 21.64
C ALA A 30 1.79 -0.65 20.35
N SER A 31 2.23 0.61 20.35
CA SER A 31 2.10 1.51 19.20
C SER A 31 3.45 1.72 18.50
N PRO A 32 3.56 1.46 17.19
CA PRO A 32 4.78 1.69 16.45
C PRO A 32 5.06 3.19 16.27
N LEU A 33 6.33 3.58 16.34
CA LEU A 33 6.77 4.94 16.07
C LEU A 33 6.86 5.17 14.56
N MET A 34 6.30 6.29 14.11
CA MET A 34 6.12 6.61 12.70
C MET A 34 6.38 8.09 12.48
N PHE A 35 7.14 8.40 11.42
CA PHE A 35 7.45 9.77 11.04
C PHE A 35 6.75 10.11 9.73
N PRO A 36 6.21 11.33 9.52
CA PRO A 36 5.87 11.80 8.17
C PRO A 36 7.10 11.77 7.25
N LYS A 37 6.90 11.67 5.92
CA LYS A 37 8.01 11.39 4.98
C LYS A 37 9.10 12.47 5.01
N ASN A 38 8.71 13.73 5.09
CA ASN A 38 9.64 14.87 5.18
C ASN A 38 10.54 14.78 6.43
N TYR A 39 9.99 14.40 7.58
CA TYR A 39 10.79 14.21 8.79
C TYR A 39 11.70 12.98 8.70
N ALA A 40 11.21 11.87 8.14
CA ALA A 40 12.03 10.67 7.95
C ALA A 40 13.22 10.92 7.01
N SER A 41 13.00 11.66 5.91
CA SER A 41 14.07 12.09 5.01
C SER A 41 15.10 12.98 5.71
N ALA A 42 14.66 13.94 6.53
CA ALA A 42 15.55 14.78 7.31
C ALA A 42 16.41 13.97 8.31
N ILE A 43 15.82 12.99 8.99
CA ILE A 43 16.54 12.07 9.89
C ILE A 43 17.54 11.22 9.11
N SER A 44 17.14 10.66 7.95
CA SER A 44 18.03 9.88 7.10
C SER A 44 19.27 10.68 6.70
N LYS A 45 19.06 11.91 6.22
CA LYS A 45 20.16 12.79 5.84
C LYS A 45 21.08 13.09 7.01
N HIS A 46 20.52 13.37 8.19
CA HIS A 46 21.30 13.62 9.40
C HIS A 46 22.19 12.43 9.78
N LEU A 47 21.65 11.20 9.80
CA LEU A 47 22.42 9.99 10.08
C LEU A 47 23.54 9.77 9.06
N TYR A 48 23.24 10.00 7.78
CA TYR A 48 24.23 9.85 6.72
C TYR A 48 25.39 10.86 6.87
N GLU A 49 25.09 12.11 7.20
CA GLU A 49 26.06 13.18 7.47
C GLU A 49 26.91 12.91 8.72
N LEU A 50 26.36 12.20 9.71
CA LEU A 50 27.11 11.71 10.87
C LEU A 50 28.03 10.51 10.55
N GLY A 51 27.99 10.00 9.31
CA GLY A 51 28.84 8.90 8.84
C GLY A 51 28.24 7.51 8.99
N PHE A 52 26.97 7.39 9.40
CA PHE A 52 26.30 6.08 9.43
C PHE A 52 26.08 5.55 8.01
N ARG A 53 26.26 4.24 7.82
CA ARG A 53 25.89 3.52 6.60
C ARG A 53 25.18 2.23 6.95
N HIS A 54 24.24 1.83 6.10
CA HIS A 54 23.62 0.51 6.20
C HIS A 54 24.58 -0.57 5.69
N HIS A 55 24.75 -1.61 6.48
CA HIS A 55 25.54 -2.81 6.18
C HIS A 55 24.58 -4.00 6.06
N PRO A 56 24.13 -4.36 4.84
CA PRO A 56 23.12 -5.41 4.64
C PRO A 56 23.53 -6.76 5.25
N GLU A 57 24.82 -7.05 5.29
CA GLU A 57 25.40 -8.26 5.88
C GLU A 57 25.23 -8.35 7.40
N LEU A 58 24.94 -7.22 8.07
CA LEU A 58 24.69 -7.14 9.51
C LEU A 58 23.18 -6.99 9.84
N GLN A 59 22.31 -7.05 8.84
CA GLN A 59 20.88 -6.82 9.02
C GLN A 59 20.19 -8.02 9.69
N GLU A 60 19.74 -7.86 10.92
CA GLU A 60 19.03 -8.92 11.66
C GLU A 60 17.52 -8.97 11.39
N LYS A 61 16.93 -7.88 10.90
CA LYS A 61 15.48 -7.73 10.73
C LYS A 61 15.10 -7.22 9.36
N LYS A 62 13.98 -7.69 8.82
CA LYS A 62 13.34 -7.16 7.62
C LYS A 62 11.96 -6.57 7.93
N PHE A 63 11.53 -5.66 7.08
CA PHE A 63 10.18 -5.12 7.14
C PHE A 63 9.20 -6.06 6.41
N ARG A 64 8.27 -6.64 7.14
CA ARG A 64 7.15 -7.41 6.58
C ARG A 64 5.98 -6.47 6.33
N LYS A 65 5.55 -6.40 5.08
CA LYS A 65 4.41 -5.57 4.65
C LYS A 65 3.10 -6.08 5.27
N PRO A 66 2.09 -5.20 5.42
CA PRO A 66 0.76 -5.62 5.81
C PRO A 66 0.23 -6.73 4.89
N TYR A 67 -0.16 -7.85 5.49
CA TYR A 67 -0.71 -9.01 4.76
C TYR A 67 -2.00 -8.65 3.98
N ARG A 68 -2.80 -7.72 4.51
CA ARG A 68 -4.03 -7.22 3.91
C ARG A 68 -4.18 -5.71 4.09
N GLY A 69 -5.05 -5.12 3.29
CA GLY A 69 -5.40 -3.71 3.34
C GLY A 69 -4.38 -2.82 2.64
N VAL A 70 -4.43 -1.53 2.96
CA VAL A 70 -3.65 -0.49 2.28
C VAL A 70 -2.15 -0.70 2.52
N GLN A 71 -1.37 -0.74 1.45
CA GLN A 71 0.09 -0.88 1.47
C GLN A 71 0.75 0.49 1.74
N SER A 72 0.68 0.92 2.99
CA SER A 72 1.17 2.22 3.46
C SER A 72 2.05 2.04 4.70
N ARG A 73 3.04 2.92 4.86
CA ARG A 73 3.86 3.03 6.09
C ARG A 73 3.08 3.41 7.35
N PHE A 74 1.80 3.76 7.19
CA PHE A 74 0.86 4.04 8.26
C PHE A 74 -0.09 2.89 8.60
N ASN A 75 0.03 1.75 7.92
CA ASN A 75 -0.77 0.57 8.26
C ASN A 75 -0.07 -0.23 9.37
N PRO A 76 -0.62 -0.27 10.60
CA PRO A 76 0.02 -0.92 11.75
C PRO A 76 0.06 -2.45 11.65
N ALA A 77 -0.56 -3.05 10.63
CA ALA A 77 -0.44 -4.47 10.36
C ALA A 77 0.90 -4.86 9.70
N GLY A 78 1.73 -3.88 9.29
CA GLY A 78 3.13 -4.12 8.93
C GLY A 78 4.01 -4.19 10.18
N ASN A 79 5.08 -4.97 10.13
CA ASN A 79 5.96 -5.17 11.27
C ASN A 79 7.39 -5.52 10.88
N TRP A 80 8.32 -5.32 11.80
CA TRP A 80 9.71 -5.74 11.68
C TRP A 80 9.87 -7.15 12.26
N VAL A 81 10.39 -8.08 11.46
CA VAL A 81 10.57 -9.49 11.81
C VAL A 81 12.03 -9.91 11.58
N PRO A 82 12.51 -11.01 12.17
CA PRO A 82 13.83 -11.57 11.82
C PRO A 82 14.01 -11.72 10.30
N VAL A 83 15.23 -11.52 9.80
CA VAL A 83 15.49 -11.56 8.34
C VAL A 83 15.09 -12.90 7.70
N ASP A 84 15.29 -14.00 8.44
CA ASP A 84 15.02 -15.37 7.99
C ASP A 84 13.56 -15.81 8.15
N ASP A 85 12.72 -15.00 8.79
CA ASP A 85 11.30 -15.32 8.93
C ASP A 85 10.65 -15.39 7.52
N PRO A 86 9.89 -16.46 7.20
CA PRO A 86 9.23 -16.55 5.91
C PRO A 86 8.19 -15.42 5.76
N ASP A 87 8.04 -14.93 4.52
CA ASP A 87 6.94 -14.03 4.19
C ASP A 87 5.65 -14.86 3.98
N PRO A 88 4.49 -14.35 4.42
CA PRO A 88 3.23 -15.04 4.22
C PRO A 88 2.91 -15.14 2.73
N GLU A 89 2.23 -16.22 2.32
CA GLU A 89 1.79 -16.39 0.94
C GLU A 89 0.94 -15.20 0.49
N PRO A 90 1.22 -14.58 -0.67
CA PRO A 90 0.45 -13.44 -1.13
C PRO A 90 -1.04 -13.78 -1.25
N VAL A 91 -1.90 -12.87 -0.77
CA VAL A 91 -3.34 -12.97 -1.06
C VAL A 91 -3.54 -12.66 -2.55
N VAL A 92 -3.80 -13.69 -3.35
CA VAL A 92 -4.14 -13.53 -4.76
C VAL A 92 -5.64 -13.31 -4.87
N LEU A 93 -6.05 -12.37 -5.73
CA LEU A 93 -7.45 -12.19 -6.05
C LEU A 93 -7.98 -13.49 -6.69
N PRO A 94 -9.14 -14.00 -6.25
CA PRO A 94 -9.75 -15.14 -6.89
C PRO A 94 -10.00 -14.86 -8.38
N ASN A 95 -9.64 -15.81 -9.25
CA ASN A 95 -9.96 -15.72 -10.67
C ASN A 95 -11.40 -16.18 -10.90
N VAL A 96 -12.35 -15.23 -10.79
CA VAL A 96 -13.78 -15.50 -11.00
C VAL A 96 -14.11 -16.02 -12.41
N GLY A 97 -13.25 -15.77 -13.40
CA GLY A 97 -13.41 -16.31 -14.75
C GLY A 97 -13.15 -17.82 -14.85
N ALA A 98 -12.51 -18.42 -13.86
CA ALA A 98 -12.33 -19.87 -13.76
C ALA A 98 -13.47 -20.58 -13.01
N TYR A 99 -14.41 -19.81 -12.45
CA TYR A 99 -15.53 -20.37 -11.69
C TYR A 99 -16.67 -20.80 -12.61
N THR A 100 -17.46 -21.75 -12.12
CA THR A 100 -18.72 -22.14 -12.75
C THR A 100 -19.73 -20.99 -12.70
N THR A 101 -20.78 -21.09 -13.52
CA THR A 101 -21.88 -20.12 -13.51
C THR A 101 -22.53 -20.02 -12.12
N GLN A 102 -22.78 -21.16 -11.47
CA GLN A 102 -23.43 -21.20 -10.15
C GLN A 102 -22.57 -20.55 -9.05
N GLU A 103 -21.25 -20.75 -9.08
CA GLU A 103 -20.33 -20.10 -8.15
C GLU A 103 -20.30 -18.58 -8.35
N ASN A 104 -20.27 -18.13 -9.61
CA ASN A 104 -20.33 -16.70 -9.92
C ASN A 104 -21.66 -16.07 -9.51
N GLU A 105 -22.79 -16.74 -9.72
CA GLU A 105 -24.10 -16.30 -9.23
C GLU A 105 -24.13 -16.18 -7.69
N ALA A 106 -23.54 -17.16 -6.99
CA ALA A 106 -23.45 -17.11 -5.53
C ALA A 106 -22.58 -15.94 -5.02
N ILE A 107 -21.50 -15.60 -5.73
CA ILE A 107 -20.65 -14.45 -5.42
C ILE A 107 -21.40 -13.14 -5.67
N LEU A 108 -22.11 -13.02 -6.80
CA LEU A 108 -22.93 -11.85 -7.10
C LEU A 108 -24.03 -11.65 -6.04
N ALA A 109 -24.67 -12.73 -5.59
CA ALA A 109 -25.67 -12.67 -4.52
C ALA A 109 -25.08 -12.12 -3.21
N GLN A 110 -23.85 -12.48 -2.85
CA GLN A 110 -23.15 -11.92 -1.68
C GLN A 110 -22.85 -10.43 -1.85
N TYR A 111 -22.43 -9.99 -3.04
CA TYR A 111 -22.19 -8.57 -3.31
C TYR A 111 -23.48 -7.74 -3.34
N ALA A 112 -24.59 -8.31 -3.83
CA ALA A 112 -25.90 -7.69 -3.76
C ALA A 112 -26.38 -7.57 -2.31
N ALA A 113 -26.29 -8.65 -1.53
CA ALA A 113 -26.71 -8.66 -0.12
C ALA A 113 -25.92 -7.68 0.75
N SER A 114 -24.63 -7.45 0.44
CA SER A 114 -23.81 -6.44 1.14
C SER A 114 -24.08 -5.00 0.69
N GLY A 115 -24.88 -4.78 -0.36
CA GLY A 115 -25.11 -3.47 -0.99
C GLY A 115 -23.94 -2.95 -1.80
N ALA A 116 -22.81 -3.68 -1.86
CA ALA A 116 -21.62 -3.27 -2.60
C ALA A 116 -21.85 -3.23 -4.11
N LEU A 117 -22.65 -4.17 -4.63
CA LEU A 117 -23.00 -4.22 -6.05
C LEU A 117 -23.82 -2.99 -6.46
N ASP A 118 -24.85 -2.65 -5.68
CA ASP A 118 -25.73 -1.51 -5.96
C ASP A 118 -24.97 -0.19 -5.93
N ALA A 119 -24.13 0.01 -4.91
CA ALA A 119 -23.26 1.19 -4.82
C ALA A 119 -22.36 1.32 -6.05
N LYS A 120 -21.81 0.20 -6.55
CA LYS A 120 -20.95 0.21 -7.73
C LYS A 120 -21.72 0.49 -9.02
N VAL A 121 -22.92 -0.06 -9.17
CA VAL A 121 -23.80 0.23 -10.32
C VAL A 121 -24.17 1.72 -10.37
N GLN A 122 -24.51 2.32 -9.23
CA GLN A 122 -24.82 3.75 -9.14
C GLN A 122 -23.63 4.63 -9.52
N GLU A 123 -22.43 4.29 -9.02
CA GLU A 123 -21.18 4.99 -9.38
C GLU A 123 -20.94 4.96 -10.89
N LEU A 124 -21.05 3.78 -11.51
CA LEU A 124 -20.84 3.62 -12.96
C LEU A 124 -21.90 4.34 -13.78
N ALA A 125 -23.17 4.28 -13.36
CA ALA A 125 -24.25 4.99 -14.02
C ALA A 125 -24.03 6.51 -13.98
N GLN A 126 -23.59 7.04 -12.83
CA GLN A 126 -23.27 8.46 -12.70
C GLN A 126 -22.09 8.86 -13.59
N ALA A 127 -21.03 8.04 -13.63
CA ALA A 127 -19.87 8.29 -14.49
C ALA A 127 -20.24 8.32 -15.98
N GLU A 128 -21.17 7.47 -16.42
CA GLU A 128 -21.65 7.45 -17.80
C GLU A 128 -22.50 8.68 -18.12
N ILE A 129 -23.39 9.09 -17.20
CA ILE A 129 -24.16 10.33 -17.32
C ILE A 129 -23.22 11.54 -17.45
N ASP A 130 -22.16 11.59 -16.64
CA ASP A 130 -21.19 12.69 -16.68
C ASP A 130 -20.39 12.71 -17.98
N ARG A 131 -19.99 11.53 -18.48
CA ARG A 131 -19.34 11.38 -19.80
C ARG A 131 -20.24 11.88 -20.93
N PHE A 132 -21.53 11.52 -20.90
CA PHE A 132 -22.50 11.96 -21.89
C PHE A 132 -22.72 13.48 -21.85
N LYS A 133 -22.87 14.08 -20.65
CA LYS A 133 -22.98 15.54 -20.50
C LYS A 133 -21.77 16.27 -21.07
N ALA A 134 -20.55 15.77 -20.83
CA ALA A 134 -19.34 16.37 -21.37
C ALA A 134 -19.31 16.34 -22.90
N TYR A 135 -19.78 15.24 -23.52
CA TYR A 135 -19.91 15.13 -24.98
C TYR A 135 -20.91 16.17 -25.54
N VAL A 136 -22.12 16.24 -24.97
CA VAL A 136 -23.18 17.14 -25.44
C VAL A 136 -22.84 18.63 -25.23
N VAL A 137 -22.12 18.96 -24.17
CA VAL A 137 -21.67 20.35 -23.93
C VAL A 137 -20.49 20.70 -24.84
N GLY A 138 -19.59 19.76 -25.13
CA GLY A 138 -18.46 19.98 -26.05
C GLY A 138 -18.85 20.19 -27.51
N GLU A 139 -20.00 19.68 -27.97
CA GLU A 139 -20.53 19.92 -29.32
C GLU A 139 -21.19 21.30 -29.50
N ASN A 140 -21.53 22.02 -28.43
CA ASN A 140 -22.20 23.34 -28.50
C ASN A 140 -21.25 24.55 -28.48
N ASP A 141 -19.95 24.33 -28.30
CA ASP A 141 -18.90 25.37 -28.31
C ASP A 141 -18.03 25.35 -29.60
N SER A 142 -18.48 24.65 -30.65
CA SER A 142 -17.85 24.61 -32.00
C SER A 142 -18.71 25.30 -33.05
#